data_AF-A0AAV7ZIA0-F1
#
_entry.id   AF-A0AAV7ZIA0-F1
#
_cell.length_a   1.000
_cell.length_b   1.000
_cell.length_c   1.000
_cell.angle_alpha   90.00
_cell.angle_beta   90.00
_cell.angle_gamma   90.00
#
_symmetry.space_group_name_H-M   'P 1'
#
loop_
_entity.id
_entity.type
_entity.pdbx_description
1 polymer ?
#
loop_
_entity_poly.entity_id
_entity_poly.type
_entity_poly.pdbx_seq_one_letter_code
_entity_poly.pdbx_strand_id
1 'polypeptide(L)'
;MITEENFESVEQIERSFLIEYFVSNFSHRFDQNDETINQLYTMLRDPILENKIILTCFYYLEKIYVLYEIEIASLQIDSLFYSVLTCLILSTKYLMDDSWYNQEWCKLYSVPLETVNEWEMDFLAKLDFNLNLDDQYLRYVQEMVKYLNDLTFTNELTEVKKIEACERFQESESLVPQQYETEKTHINTLQIQTDLPPLSNDLLEITTDFSQQDKNCMIPNTFQFF
;
A
#
# COMPACT_ATOMS: atom_id res chain seq x y z
N MET A 1 12.56 -15.19 -13.81
CA MET A 1 11.80 -14.13 -14.51
C MET A 1 10.38 -14.29 -14.05
N ILE A 2 9.84 -13.31 -13.32
CA ILE A 2 8.47 -13.35 -12.84
C ILE A 2 7.55 -13.21 -14.06
N THR A 3 6.60 -14.13 -14.20
CA THR A 3 5.61 -14.14 -15.29
C THR A 3 4.34 -13.44 -14.83
N GLU A 4 3.53 -12.94 -15.78
CA GLU A 4 2.22 -12.32 -15.49
C GLU A 4 1.30 -13.24 -14.66
N GLU A 5 1.38 -14.55 -14.88
CA GLU A 5 0.63 -15.57 -14.11
C GLU A 5 0.87 -15.49 -12.58
N ASN A 6 2.06 -15.06 -12.13
CA ASN A 6 2.37 -14.94 -10.71
C ASN A 6 1.66 -13.77 -10.02
N PHE A 7 1.14 -12.81 -10.80
CA PHE A 7 0.39 -11.66 -10.31
C PHE A 7 -1.13 -11.85 -10.41
N GLU A 8 -1.63 -12.85 -11.14
CA GLU A 8 -3.07 -13.11 -11.24
C GLU A 8 -3.70 -13.39 -9.87
N SER A 9 -3.02 -14.12 -8.99
CA SER A 9 -3.49 -14.35 -7.61
C SER A 9 -3.45 -13.09 -6.75
N VAL A 10 -2.61 -12.12 -7.09
CA VAL A 10 -2.48 -10.84 -6.38
C VAL A 10 -3.61 -9.88 -6.73
N GLU A 11 -4.05 -9.88 -7.98
CA GLU A 11 -5.18 -9.05 -8.42
C GLU A 11 -6.49 -9.45 -7.76
N GLN A 12 -6.63 -10.73 -7.36
CA GLN A 12 -7.80 -11.25 -6.66
C GLN A 12 -7.86 -10.86 -5.17
N ILE A 13 -6.76 -10.35 -4.60
CA ILE A 13 -6.73 -9.92 -3.20
C ILE A 13 -7.58 -8.66 -3.04
N GLU A 14 -8.53 -8.66 -2.10
CA GLU A 14 -9.23 -7.42 -1.79
C GLU A 14 -8.30 -6.40 -1.14
N ARG A 15 -8.38 -5.13 -1.58
CA ARG A 15 -7.57 -4.03 -1.05
C ARG A 15 -7.67 -3.88 0.46
N SER A 16 -8.85 -4.16 1.03
CA SER A 16 -9.12 -4.18 2.47
C SER A 16 -8.13 -5.06 3.24
N PHE A 17 -7.81 -6.24 2.73
CA PHE A 17 -6.89 -7.17 3.41
C PHE A 17 -5.44 -6.69 3.39
N LEU A 18 -5.00 -6.04 2.31
CA LEU A 18 -3.67 -5.40 2.27
C LEU A 18 -3.55 -4.27 3.29
N ILE A 19 -4.63 -3.49 3.46
CA ILE A 19 -4.67 -2.43 4.48
C ILE A 19 -4.68 -3.04 5.88
N GLU A 20 -5.46 -4.10 6.12
CA GLU A 20 -5.49 -4.78 7.42
C GLU A 20 -4.13 -5.39 7.79
N TYR A 21 -3.44 -5.97 6.81
CA TYR A 21 -2.06 -6.42 6.98
C TYR A 21 -1.13 -5.25 7.32
N PHE A 22 -1.25 -4.11 6.63
CA PHE A 22 -0.47 -2.92 6.94
C PHE A 22 -0.71 -2.44 8.38
N VAL A 23 -1.99 -2.38 8.79
CA VAL A 23 -2.37 -2.00 10.15
C VAL A 23 -1.74 -2.94 11.16
N SER A 24 -1.90 -4.25 10.97
CA SER A 24 -1.43 -5.26 11.91
C SER A 24 0.10 -5.24 12.06
N ASN A 25 0.84 -5.07 10.97
CA ASN A 25 2.29 -5.25 10.97
C ASN A 25 3.08 -3.93 11.13
N PHE A 26 2.56 -2.80 10.65
CA PHE A 26 3.32 -1.55 10.61
C PHE A 26 2.72 -0.45 11.48
N SER A 27 1.38 -0.32 11.55
CA SER A 27 0.75 0.85 12.18
C SER A 27 -0.04 0.60 13.47
N HIS A 28 -0.19 -0.65 13.94
CA HIS A 28 -1.06 -1.01 15.09
C HIS A 28 -0.76 -0.25 16.38
N ARG A 29 0.48 0.23 16.53
CA ARG A 29 0.98 0.95 17.72
C ARG A 29 0.70 2.46 17.70
N PHE A 30 0.37 3.02 16.54
CA PHE A 30 0.09 4.45 16.42
C PHE A 30 -1.38 4.76 16.71
N ASP A 31 -1.63 6.00 17.13
CA ASP A 31 -2.99 6.50 17.30
C ASP A 31 -3.68 6.52 15.94
N GLN A 32 -4.82 5.83 15.85
CA GLN A 32 -5.61 5.75 14.62
C GLN A 32 -6.28 7.07 14.27
N ASN A 33 -6.35 8.01 15.22
CA ASN A 33 -6.83 9.37 14.97
C ASN A 33 -5.72 10.32 14.52
N ASP A 34 -4.47 9.87 14.49
CA ASP A 34 -3.35 10.68 14.01
C ASP A 34 -3.55 11.02 12.51
N GLU A 35 -3.33 12.28 12.17
CA GLU A 35 -3.52 12.77 10.81
C GLU A 35 -2.58 12.06 9.82
N THR A 36 -1.33 11.80 10.22
CA THR A 36 -0.32 11.11 9.40
C THR A 36 -0.72 9.65 9.14
N ILE A 37 -1.29 8.95 10.14
CA ILE A 37 -1.86 7.61 9.93
C ILE A 37 -3.02 7.66 8.93
N ASN A 38 -3.92 8.64 9.06
CA ASN A 38 -5.05 8.79 8.15
C ASN A 38 -4.60 9.12 6.71
N GLN A 39 -3.53 9.90 6.56
CA GLN A 39 -2.91 10.14 5.25
C GLN A 39 -2.30 8.86 4.68
N LEU A 40 -1.63 8.03 5.48
CA LEU A 40 -1.14 6.70 5.04
C LEU A 40 -2.27 5.80 4.56
N TYR A 41 -3.39 5.75 5.28
CA TYR A 41 -4.54 4.94 4.84
C TYR A 41 -5.17 5.48 3.57
N THR A 42 -5.25 6.80 3.43
CA THR A 42 -5.73 7.44 2.20
C THR A 42 -4.82 7.09 1.03
N MET A 43 -3.50 7.13 1.22
CA MET A 43 -2.49 6.75 0.24
C MET A 43 -2.66 5.29 -0.21
N LEU A 44 -2.74 4.33 0.72
CA LEU A 44 -2.90 2.91 0.38
C LEU A 44 -4.26 2.58 -0.24
N ARG A 45 -5.28 3.40 0.01
CA ARG A 45 -6.62 3.29 -0.60
C ARG A 45 -6.73 3.95 -1.96
N ASP A 46 -5.69 4.62 -2.45
CA ASP A 46 -5.74 5.30 -3.72
C ASP A 46 -6.08 4.30 -4.85
N PRO A 47 -7.17 4.53 -5.61
CA PRO A 47 -7.62 3.62 -6.65
C PRO A 47 -6.68 3.55 -7.85
N ILE A 48 -5.77 4.53 -8.01
CA ILE A 48 -4.77 4.54 -9.08
C ILE A 48 -3.68 3.49 -8.81
N LEU A 49 -3.43 3.17 -7.53
CA LEU A 49 -2.44 2.18 -7.16
C LEU A 49 -3.03 0.79 -7.32
N GLU A 50 -2.41 -0.05 -8.13
CA GLU A 50 -2.75 -1.46 -8.22
C GLU A 50 -2.24 -2.26 -7.01
N ASN A 51 -2.87 -3.39 -6.69
CA ASN A 51 -2.46 -4.23 -5.56
C ASN A 51 -1.00 -4.70 -5.65
N LYS A 52 -0.51 -5.00 -6.86
CA LYS A 52 0.87 -5.40 -7.11
C LYS A 52 1.88 -4.31 -6.70
N ILE A 53 1.50 -3.04 -6.85
CA ILE A 53 2.33 -1.89 -6.45
C ILE A 53 2.42 -1.83 -4.93
N ILE A 54 1.29 -2.01 -4.23
CA ILE A 54 1.23 -1.99 -2.76
C ILE A 54 2.00 -3.18 -2.16
N LEU A 55 1.85 -4.37 -2.72
CA LEU A 55 2.62 -5.53 -2.27
C LEU A 55 4.12 -5.37 -2.50
N THR A 56 4.51 -4.79 -3.63
CA THR A 56 5.92 -4.47 -3.91
C THR A 56 6.45 -3.42 -2.93
N CYS A 57 5.62 -2.44 -2.55
CA CYS A 57 5.94 -1.48 -1.52
C CYS A 57 6.20 -2.17 -0.17
N PHE A 58 5.32 -3.07 0.26
CA PHE A 58 5.51 -3.81 1.52
C PHE A 58 6.74 -4.71 1.47
N TYR A 59 6.99 -5.37 0.34
CA TYR A 59 8.21 -6.17 0.15
C TYR A 59 9.48 -5.32 0.29
N TYR A 60 9.56 -4.15 -0.35
CA TYR A 60 10.71 -3.26 -0.20
C TYR A 60 10.85 -2.73 1.22
N LEU A 61 9.74 -2.41 1.88
CA LEU A 61 9.74 -1.93 3.26
C LEU A 61 10.30 -2.99 4.20
N GLU A 62 9.79 -4.22 4.14
CA GLU A 62 10.29 -5.33 4.95
C GLU A 62 11.75 -5.65 4.62
N LYS A 63 12.11 -5.70 3.34
CA LYS A 63 13.48 -5.97 2.91
C LYS A 63 14.45 -4.96 3.52
N ILE A 64 14.13 -3.67 3.49
CA ILE A 64 14.97 -2.63 4.11
C ILE A 64 15.01 -2.80 5.63
N TYR A 65 13.85 -3.02 6.27
CA TYR A 65 13.78 -3.14 7.72
C TYR A 65 14.57 -4.34 8.23
N VAL A 66 14.54 -5.47 7.51
CA VAL A 66 15.35 -6.65 7.81
C VAL A 66 16.82 -6.39 7.56
N LEU A 67 17.20 -5.83 6.41
CA LEU A 67 18.61 -5.59 6.05
C LEU A 67 19.32 -4.61 7.01
N TYR A 68 18.58 -3.63 7.55
CA TYR A 68 19.10 -2.58 8.41
C TYR A 68 18.69 -2.72 9.87
N GLU A 69 18.13 -3.87 10.26
CA GLU A 69 17.70 -4.17 11.63
C GLU A 69 16.80 -3.07 12.23
N ILE A 70 15.92 -2.49 11.41
CA ILE A 70 15.01 -1.42 11.83
C ILE A 70 13.85 -2.04 12.60
N GLU A 71 13.84 -1.83 13.92
CA GLU A 71 12.71 -2.25 14.74
C GLU A 71 11.50 -1.35 14.50
N ILE A 72 10.43 -1.92 13.94
CA ILE A 72 9.14 -1.23 13.72
C ILE A 72 8.65 -0.58 15.03
N ALA A 73 8.85 -1.24 16.18
CA ALA A 73 8.46 -0.73 17.50
C ALA A 73 9.11 0.60 17.89
N SER A 74 10.28 0.92 17.30
CA SER A 74 11.04 2.14 17.58
C SER A 74 10.73 3.29 16.62
N LEU A 75 10.04 3.00 15.50
CA LEU A 75 9.89 3.93 14.39
C LEU A 75 8.98 5.11 14.76
N GLN A 76 9.34 6.34 14.42
CA GLN A 76 8.41 7.47 14.53
C GLN A 76 7.37 7.40 13.41
N ILE A 77 6.19 7.99 13.64
CA ILE A 77 5.10 7.97 12.67
C ILE A 77 5.48 8.64 11.35
N ASP A 78 6.17 9.79 11.41
CA ASP A 78 6.64 10.49 10.22
C ASP A 78 7.66 9.64 9.46
N SER A 79 8.54 8.92 10.16
CA SER A 79 9.46 7.97 9.54
C SER A 79 8.73 6.83 8.85
N LEU A 80 7.62 6.33 9.41
CA LEU A 80 6.79 5.31 8.76
C LEU A 80 6.18 5.88 7.48
N PHE A 81 5.62 7.08 7.58
CA PHE A 81 5.01 7.79 6.46
C PHE A 81 5.99 7.93 5.30
N TYR A 82 7.18 8.47 5.55
CA TYR A 82 8.19 8.65 4.51
C TYR A 82 8.72 7.32 3.97
N SER A 83 8.87 6.29 4.81
CA SER A 83 9.28 4.96 4.35
C SER A 83 8.25 4.35 3.40
N VAL A 84 6.96 4.41 3.75
CA VAL A 84 5.87 3.90 2.90
C VAL A 84 5.77 4.70 1.60
N LEU A 85 5.76 6.03 1.68
CA LEU A 85 5.71 6.88 0.49
C LEU A 85 6.86 6.59 -0.46
N THR A 86 8.07 6.45 0.06
CA THR A 86 9.27 6.17 -0.74
C THR A 86 9.22 4.79 -1.38
N CYS A 87 8.88 3.75 -0.61
CA CYS A 87 8.71 2.40 -1.16
C CYS A 87 7.61 2.34 -2.23
N LEU A 88 6.56 3.15 -2.10
CA LEU A 88 5.49 3.25 -3.09
C LEU A 88 5.96 3.94 -4.37
N ILE A 89 6.71 5.04 -4.26
CA ILE A 89 7.36 5.71 -5.41
C ILE A 89 8.27 4.72 -6.15
N LEU A 90 9.12 3.99 -5.44
CA LEU A 90 10.01 3.00 -6.06
C LEU A 90 9.22 1.87 -6.75
N SER A 91 8.14 1.41 -6.13
CA SER A 91 7.29 0.35 -6.69
C SER A 91 6.58 0.81 -7.96
N THR A 92 6.05 2.03 -7.98
CA THR A 92 5.39 2.60 -9.17
C THR A 92 6.39 2.80 -10.31
N LYS A 93 7.55 3.40 -10.04
CA LYS A 93 8.62 3.57 -11.04
C LYS A 93 9.15 2.26 -11.60
N TYR A 94 9.14 1.19 -10.80
CA TYR A 94 9.61 -0.12 -11.26
C TYR A 94 8.58 -0.88 -12.09
N LEU A 95 7.29 -0.77 -11.74
CA LEU A 95 6.22 -1.59 -12.34
C LEU A 95 5.40 -0.89 -13.42
N MET A 96 5.42 0.44 -13.47
CA MET A 96 4.65 1.22 -14.43
C MET A 96 5.58 1.86 -15.45
N ASP A 97 5.26 1.69 -16.73
CA ASP A 97 5.99 2.36 -17.82
C ASP A 97 5.90 3.89 -17.71
N ASP A 98 4.70 4.40 -17.36
CA ASP A 98 4.41 5.81 -17.18
C ASP A 98 4.11 6.12 -15.70
N SER A 99 5.17 6.16 -14.89
CA SER A 99 5.08 6.57 -13.48
C SER A 99 5.13 8.10 -13.32
N TRP A 100 4.51 8.61 -12.25
CA TRP A 100 4.59 10.02 -11.88
C TRP A 100 6.00 10.43 -11.43
N TYR A 101 6.41 11.66 -11.74
CA TYR A 101 7.64 12.20 -11.15
C TYR A 101 7.43 12.51 -9.66
N ASN A 102 8.53 12.68 -8.93
CA ASN A 102 8.47 12.95 -7.48
C ASN A 102 7.68 14.23 -7.17
N GLN A 103 7.67 15.20 -8.09
CA GLN A 103 6.97 16.46 -7.87
C GLN A 103 5.45 16.28 -7.77
N GLU A 104 4.87 15.33 -8.50
CA GLU A 104 3.46 14.96 -8.42
C GLU A 104 3.14 14.29 -7.08
N TRP A 105 3.97 13.35 -6.63
CA TRP A 105 3.86 12.74 -5.30
C TRP A 105 3.92 13.79 -4.18
N CYS A 106 4.85 14.74 -4.29
CA CYS A 106 5.00 15.84 -3.34
C CYS A 106 3.77 16.74 -3.27
N LYS A 107 3.16 17.04 -4.42
CA LYS A 107 1.92 17.82 -4.49
C LYS A 107 0.76 17.05 -3.87
N LEU A 108 0.65 15.76 -4.14
CA LEU A 108 -0.46 14.93 -3.66
C LEU A 108 -0.44 14.76 -2.13
N TYR A 109 0.74 14.55 -1.56
CA TYR A 109 0.89 14.27 -0.13
C TYR A 109 1.43 15.44 0.68
N SER A 110 1.55 16.63 0.07
CA SER A 110 2.01 17.86 0.72
C SER A 110 3.37 17.73 1.43
N VAL A 111 4.32 17.04 0.78
CA VAL A 111 5.68 16.85 1.30
C VAL A 111 6.73 17.65 0.51
N PRO A 112 7.86 18.05 1.13
CA PRO A 112 8.92 18.74 0.42
C PRO A 112 9.61 17.83 -0.61
N LEU A 113 9.84 18.36 -1.82
CA LEU A 113 10.51 17.63 -2.90
C LEU A 113 11.92 17.19 -2.55
N GLU A 114 12.69 18.04 -1.87
CA GLU A 114 14.03 17.73 -1.40
C GLU A 114 14.02 16.49 -0.49
N THR A 115 13.10 16.46 0.48
CA THR A 115 12.92 15.32 1.38
C THR A 115 12.59 14.04 0.62
N VAL A 116 11.64 14.06 -0.31
CA VAL A 116 11.30 12.86 -1.10
C VAL A 116 12.49 12.36 -1.91
N ASN A 117 13.26 13.26 -2.53
CA ASN A 117 14.44 12.88 -3.29
C ASN A 117 15.54 12.27 -2.40
N GLU A 118 15.78 12.85 -1.22
CA GLU A 118 16.74 12.31 -0.24
C GLU A 118 16.36 10.90 0.22
N TRP A 119 15.09 10.70 0.57
CA TRP A 119 14.59 9.38 0.98
C TRP A 119 14.64 8.37 -0.16
N GLU A 120 14.26 8.75 -1.38
CA GLU A 120 14.35 7.88 -2.55
C GLU A 120 15.80 7.41 -2.78
N MET A 121 16.76 8.33 -2.77
CA MET A 121 18.17 7.98 -2.95
C MET A 121 18.72 7.13 -1.82
N ASP A 122 18.35 7.43 -0.57
CA ASP A 122 18.72 6.61 0.59
C ASP A 122 18.16 5.19 0.48
N PHE A 123 16.89 5.03 0.12
CA PHE A 123 16.26 3.70 -0.02
C PHE A 123 16.82 2.93 -1.22
N LEU A 124 17.11 3.59 -2.34
CA LEU A 124 17.80 2.98 -3.47
C LEU A 124 19.19 2.49 -3.07
N ALA A 125 19.96 3.30 -2.33
CA ALA A 125 21.26 2.90 -1.83
C ALA A 125 21.16 1.71 -0.86
N LYS A 126 20.16 1.70 0.02
CA LYS A 126 19.89 0.59 0.95
C LYS A 126 19.51 -0.72 0.25
N LEU A 127 18.86 -0.61 -0.91
CA LEU A 127 18.52 -1.75 -1.75
C LEU A 127 19.65 -2.14 -2.73
N ASP A 128 20.83 -1.50 -2.64
CA ASP A 128 21.93 -1.65 -3.59
C ASP A 128 21.49 -1.45 -5.05
N PHE A 129 20.54 -0.52 -5.26
CA PHE A 129 19.86 -0.25 -6.52
C PHE A 129 19.21 -1.49 -7.17
N ASN A 130 19.01 -2.57 -6.41
CA ASN A 130 18.42 -3.80 -6.88
C ASN A 130 16.94 -3.87 -6.54
N LEU A 131 16.14 -3.27 -7.41
CA LEU A 131 14.68 -3.32 -7.41
C LEU A 131 14.14 -4.58 -8.11
N ASN A 132 14.99 -5.52 -8.53
CA ASN A 132 14.51 -6.69 -9.24
C ASN A 132 13.63 -7.57 -8.34
N LEU A 133 12.48 -7.95 -8.87
CA LEU A 133 11.60 -8.91 -8.23
C LEU A 133 12.10 -10.32 -8.59
N ASP A 134 12.74 -10.95 -7.62
CA ASP A 134 13.38 -12.26 -7.74
C ASP A 134 12.54 -13.37 -7.08
N ASP A 135 13.13 -14.55 -6.90
CA ASP A 135 12.45 -15.67 -6.26
C ASP A 135 12.09 -15.40 -4.80
N GLN A 136 12.75 -14.44 -4.12
CA GLN A 136 12.38 -14.04 -2.76
C GLN A 136 11.07 -13.27 -2.78
N TYR A 137 10.89 -12.38 -3.75
CA TYR A 137 9.61 -11.69 -3.95
C TYR A 137 8.46 -12.68 -4.21
N LEU A 138 8.69 -13.70 -5.04
CA LEU A 138 7.65 -14.72 -5.30
C LEU A 138 7.25 -15.48 -4.04
N ARG A 139 8.23 -15.88 -3.22
CA ARG A 139 7.95 -16.51 -1.92
C ARG A 139 7.18 -15.57 -1.01
N TYR A 140 7.59 -14.31 -0.93
CA TYR A 140 6.90 -13.28 -0.16
C TYR A 140 5.43 -13.14 -0.58
N VAL A 141 5.16 -13.05 -1.88
CA VAL A 141 3.78 -12.98 -2.41
C VAL A 141 2.97 -14.22 -2.04
N GLN A 142 3.54 -15.42 -2.16
CA GLN A 142 2.87 -16.67 -1.81
C GLN A 142 2.53 -16.74 -0.32
N GLU A 143 3.47 -16.34 0.54
CA GLU A 143 3.27 -16.27 1.99
C GLU A 143 2.21 -15.24 2.36
N MET A 144 2.23 -14.08 1.70
CA MET A 144 1.22 -13.03 1.84
C MET A 144 -0.17 -13.50 1.43
N VAL A 145 -0.33 -14.08 0.24
CA VAL A 145 -1.61 -14.64 -0.22
C VAL A 145 -2.14 -15.67 0.76
N LYS A 146 -1.28 -16.57 1.25
CA LYS A 146 -1.65 -17.56 2.26
C LYS A 146 -2.12 -16.89 3.55
N TYR A 147 -1.36 -15.93 4.08
CA TYR A 147 -1.71 -15.18 5.28
C TYR A 147 -3.08 -14.50 5.16
N LEU A 148 -3.35 -13.83 4.03
CA LEU A 148 -4.61 -13.11 3.82
C LEU A 148 -5.80 -14.06 3.60
N ASN A 149 -5.57 -15.22 2.97
CA ASN A 149 -6.57 -16.28 2.84
C ASN A 149 -6.95 -16.92 4.19
N ASP A 150 -5.95 -17.12 5.07
CA ASP A 150 -6.20 -17.61 6.42
C ASP A 150 -7.01 -16.56 7.23
N LEU A 151 -6.71 -15.27 7.05
CA LEU A 151 -7.43 -14.16 7.67
C LEU A 151 -8.90 -14.12 7.24
N THR A 152 -9.17 -14.23 5.93
CA THR A 152 -10.54 -14.28 5.38
C THR A 152 -11.33 -15.44 5.95
N PHE A 153 -10.75 -16.64 5.96
CA PHE A 153 -11.41 -17.83 6.50
C PHE A 153 -11.77 -17.67 7.99
N THR A 154 -10.88 -17.05 8.78
CA THR A 154 -11.18 -16.79 10.20
C THR A 154 -12.28 -15.74 10.38
N ASN A 155 -12.32 -14.69 9.57
CA ASN A 155 -13.37 -13.68 9.61
C ASN A 155 -14.74 -14.26 9.22
N GLU A 156 -14.80 -15.07 8.16
CA GLU A 156 -16.02 -15.79 7.77
C GLU A 156 -16.51 -16.73 8.87
N LEU A 157 -15.61 -17.53 9.47
CA LEU A 157 -15.96 -18.40 10.60
C LEU A 157 -16.50 -17.60 11.80
N THR A 158 -16.00 -16.39 12.02
CA THR A 158 -16.43 -15.53 13.13
C THR A 158 -17.79 -14.93 12.86
N GLU A 159 -18.07 -14.49 11.63
CA GLU A 159 -19.40 -14.03 11.20
C GLU A 159 -20.43 -15.17 11.23
N VAL A 160 -20.09 -16.36 10.73
CA VAL A 160 -20.97 -17.54 10.84
C VAL A 160 -21.26 -17.88 12.30
N LYS A 161 -20.26 -17.86 13.17
CA LYS A 161 -20.47 -18.08 14.61
C LYS A 161 -21.33 -16.99 15.27
N LYS A 162 -21.23 -15.73 14.83
CA LYS A 162 -22.11 -14.64 15.28
C LYS A 162 -23.54 -14.86 14.81
N ILE A 163 -23.74 -15.29 13.56
CA ILE A 163 -25.05 -15.62 13.00
C ILE A 163 -25.67 -16.82 13.73
N GLU A 164 -24.93 -17.91 13.91
CA GLU A 164 -25.37 -19.08 14.68
C GLU A 164 -25.64 -18.73 16.16
N ALA A 165 -24.90 -17.77 16.74
CA ALA A 165 -25.20 -17.26 18.06
C ALA A 165 -26.50 -16.44 18.07
N CYS A 166 -26.73 -15.59 17.07
CA CYS A 166 -27.99 -14.85 16.89
C CYS A 166 -29.19 -15.78 16.66
N GLU A 167 -29.04 -16.86 15.90
CA GLU A 167 -30.09 -17.86 15.67
C GLU A 167 -30.40 -18.67 16.95
N ARG A 168 -29.43 -18.87 17.83
CA ARG A 168 -29.66 -19.45 19.17
C ARG A 168 -30.39 -18.50 20.15
N PHE A 169 -30.47 -17.20 19.84
CA PHE A 169 -31.24 -16.22 20.63
C PHE A 169 -32.63 -15.93 20.04
N GLN A 170 -32.97 -16.45 18.85
CA GLN A 170 -34.30 -16.30 18.24
C GLN A 170 -35.32 -17.39 18.62
N GLU A 171 -34.95 -18.35 19.47
CA GLU A 171 -35.92 -19.28 20.08
C GLU A 171 -36.67 -18.68 21.30
N SER A 172 -36.39 -17.42 21.68
CA SER A 172 -37.13 -16.76 22.76
C SER A 172 -37.45 -15.29 22.46
N GLU A 173 -38.16 -15.01 21.37
CA GLU A 173 -39.11 -13.88 21.32
C GLU A 173 -40.00 -13.97 20.09
N SER A 174 -41.14 -14.64 20.26
CA SER A 174 -42.31 -14.37 19.42
C SER A 174 -42.87 -13.00 19.80
N LEU A 175 -42.92 -12.05 18.86
CA LEU A 175 -44.08 -11.19 18.54
C LEU A 175 -43.73 -10.15 17.47
N VAL A 176 -44.35 -10.32 16.31
CA VAL A 176 -44.44 -9.44 15.11
C VAL A 176 -45.47 -8.31 15.46
N PRO A 177 -45.40 -7.05 14.94
CA PRO A 177 -45.73 -6.78 13.53
C PRO A 177 -44.99 -5.67 12.75
N GLN A 178 -44.64 -6.08 11.51
CA GLN A 178 -44.67 -5.41 10.20
C GLN A 178 -44.93 -3.89 10.15
N GLN A 179 -44.11 -3.16 9.37
CA GLN A 179 -44.61 -2.35 8.24
C GLN A 179 -43.52 -1.62 7.41
N TYR A 180 -43.81 -1.52 6.11
CA TYR A 180 -43.27 -0.66 5.03
C TYR A 180 -42.02 -1.07 4.23
N GLU A 181 -42.31 -1.71 3.09
CA GLU A 181 -41.55 -1.56 1.85
C GLU A 181 -41.90 -0.25 1.11
N THR A 182 -40.97 0.15 0.23
CA THR A 182 -41.13 0.89 -1.04
C THR A 182 -40.88 2.40 -1.02
N GLU A 183 -39.80 2.84 -1.70
CA GLU A 183 -39.81 3.77 -2.86
C GLU A 183 -38.35 4.07 -3.28
N LYS A 184 -37.89 3.50 -4.42
CA LYS A 184 -37.89 4.06 -5.79
C LYS A 184 -36.75 5.04 -6.11
N THR A 185 -35.81 4.49 -6.89
CA THR A 185 -35.23 5.02 -8.14
C THR A 185 -35.67 6.39 -8.68
N HIS A 186 -34.71 7.02 -9.40
CA HIS A 186 -34.70 8.32 -10.10
C HIS A 186 -34.25 9.48 -9.19
N ILE A 187 -33.13 10.15 -9.47
CA ILE A 187 -32.99 11.08 -10.59
C ILE A 187 -31.60 11.00 -11.23
N ASN A 188 -31.60 10.77 -12.54
CA ASN A 188 -30.53 11.15 -13.45
C ASN A 188 -30.89 12.52 -14.05
N THR A 189 -29.87 13.29 -14.43
CA THR A 189 -29.90 14.55 -15.22
C THR A 189 -30.01 15.85 -14.44
N LEU A 190 -28.88 16.55 -14.29
CA LEU A 190 -28.75 17.96 -14.64
C LEU A 190 -27.29 18.20 -15.10
N GLN A 191 -27.12 18.36 -16.41
CA GLN A 191 -25.94 18.95 -17.04
C GLN A 191 -25.87 20.44 -16.71
N ILE A 192 -24.70 20.99 -16.39
CA ILE A 192 -24.30 22.35 -16.79
C ILE A 192 -22.80 22.34 -17.14
N GLN A 193 -22.50 22.76 -18.37
CA GLN A 193 -21.19 23.08 -18.94
C GLN A 193 -20.68 24.45 -18.45
N THR A 194 -19.36 24.64 -18.36
CA THR A 194 -18.59 25.84 -18.75
C THR A 194 -17.08 25.55 -18.63
N ASP A 195 -16.35 25.44 -19.74
CA ASP A 195 -15.53 26.48 -20.41
C ASP A 195 -14.10 26.62 -19.86
N LEU A 196 -13.14 26.01 -20.57
CA LEU A 196 -11.69 26.24 -20.46
C LEU A 196 -11.23 27.35 -21.42
N PRO A 197 -10.34 28.26 -20.99
CA PRO A 197 -9.43 28.96 -21.89
C PRO A 197 -8.00 28.33 -21.88
N PRO A 198 -7.22 28.50 -22.97
CA PRO A 198 -5.95 27.81 -23.19
C PRO A 198 -4.77 28.56 -22.56
N LEU A 199 -3.72 27.84 -22.16
CA LEU A 199 -2.43 28.42 -21.77
C LEU A 199 -1.30 27.82 -22.61
N SER A 200 -0.52 28.72 -23.17
CA SER A 200 0.63 28.55 -24.06
C SER A 200 1.84 27.93 -23.36
N ASN A 201 2.53 27.00 -24.05
CA ASN A 201 3.86 26.55 -23.68
C ASN A 201 4.92 27.34 -24.45
N ASP A 202 5.66 28.17 -23.72
CA ASP A 202 6.94 28.73 -24.10
C ASP A 202 8.02 28.20 -23.12
N LEU A 203 9.15 27.74 -23.68
CA LEU A 203 10.50 27.61 -23.09
C LEU A 203 10.80 26.32 -22.25
N LEU A 204 11.60 25.37 -22.79
CA LEU A 204 13.09 25.23 -22.78
C LEU A 204 13.62 24.63 -21.45
N GLU A 205 14.08 23.38 -21.43
CA GLU A 205 15.46 22.87 -21.66
C GLU A 205 16.39 22.91 -20.43
N ILE A 206 17.36 21.98 -20.40
CA ILE A 206 18.57 21.82 -19.53
C ILE A 206 18.40 20.72 -18.45
N THR A 207 18.83 19.45 -18.63
CA THR A 207 20.20 18.85 -18.51
C THR A 207 20.88 19.15 -17.16
N THR A 208 21.53 18.28 -16.39
CA THR A 208 22.43 17.13 -16.66
C THR A 208 22.85 16.53 -15.30
N ASP A 209 23.17 15.23 -15.30
CA ASP A 209 24.22 14.49 -14.56
C ASP A 209 24.73 15.00 -13.19
N PHE A 210 24.83 14.10 -12.21
CA PHE A 210 26.13 13.74 -11.61
C PHE A 210 26.13 12.33 -11.00
N SER A 211 27.25 11.66 -11.30
CA SER A 211 27.65 10.29 -11.05
C SER A 211 28.34 10.06 -9.70
N GLN A 212 28.37 8.78 -9.29
CA GLN A 212 29.46 8.11 -8.52
C GLN A 212 29.51 8.40 -7.00
N GLN A 213 29.71 7.45 -6.07
CA GLN A 213 30.71 6.37 -6.07
C GLN A 213 30.56 5.40 -4.86
N ASP A 214 30.97 4.14 -5.07
CA ASP A 214 31.65 3.16 -4.18
C ASP A 214 31.02 2.69 -2.85
N LYS A 215 30.58 1.42 -2.75
CA LYS A 215 31.35 0.17 -2.46
C LYS A 215 32.02 0.12 -1.08
N ASN A 216 31.48 -0.70 -0.18
CA ASN A 216 32.19 -1.91 0.32
C ASN A 216 31.32 -2.72 1.30
N CYS A 217 31.12 -3.97 0.92
CA CYS A 217 30.37 -5.01 1.62
C CYS A 217 31.33 -5.84 2.49
N MET A 218 30.98 -6.11 3.75
CA MET A 218 31.48 -7.25 4.53
C MET A 218 30.31 -7.84 5.32
N ILE A 219 29.88 -9.03 4.92
CA ILE A 219 28.85 -9.85 5.58
C ILE A 219 29.56 -10.90 6.44
N PRO A 220 29.13 -11.10 7.70
CA PRO A 220 29.19 -12.39 8.34
C PRO A 220 27.80 -13.02 8.42
N ASN A 221 27.76 -14.28 8.04
CA ASN A 221 26.63 -15.20 8.10
C ASN A 221 25.87 -15.17 9.43
N THR A 222 24.56 -15.35 9.33
CA THR A 222 23.74 -16.51 9.76
C THR A 222 22.51 -16.01 10.53
N PHE A 223 21.29 -16.42 10.15
CA PHE A 223 20.33 -17.10 11.03
C PHE A 223 19.07 -17.52 10.26
N GLN A 224 18.76 -18.82 10.35
CA GLN A 224 17.51 -19.45 9.93
C GLN A 224 16.42 -19.18 11.00
N PHE A 225 15.17 -19.01 10.58
CA PHE A 225 14.03 -19.08 11.50
C PHE A 225 13.07 -20.22 11.12
N PHE A 226 12.64 -20.89 12.20
CA PHE A 226 11.63 -21.92 12.32
C PHE A 226 10.22 -21.31 12.30
#